data_AF-A0A7J7GA77-F1
#
_entry.id   AF-A0A7J7GA77-F1
#
_cell.length_a   1.000
_cell.length_b   1.000
_cell.length_c   1.000
_cell.angle_alpha   90.00
_cell.angle_beta   90.00
_cell.angle_gamma   90.00
#
_symmetry.space_group_name_H-M   'P 1'
#
loop_
_entity.id
_entity.type
_entity.pdbx_description
1 polymer ?
#
loop_
_entity_poly.entity_id
_entity_poly.type
_entity_poly.pdbx_seq_one_letter_code
_entity_poly.pdbx_strand_id
1 'polypeptide(L)' 'MRKLSFRILDLICEGLGVEAGYFADELSKIQGLAANHYPSCPNPSLVLGLGGHCDPNLLAILQQEVYGLQIFKDG' A
#
# COMPACT_ATOMS: atom_id res chain seq x y z
N MET A 1 -0.06 -12.32 4.30
CA MET A 1 0.54 -11.07 3.77
C MET A 1 2.06 -11.04 3.90
N ARG A 2 2.65 -11.24 5.10
CA ARG A 2 4.11 -11.15 5.32
C ARG A 2 5.00 -11.90 4.31
N LYS A 3 4.71 -13.17 4.01
CA LYS A 3 5.48 -13.95 3.02
C LYS A 3 5.49 -13.31 1.62
N LEU A 4 4.35 -12.76 1.19
CA LEU A 4 4.25 -12.07 -0.10
C LEU A 4 5.03 -10.76 -0.06
N SER A 5 4.89 -9.98 1.02
CA SER A 5 5.64 -8.74 1.22
C SER A 5 7.15 -8.96 1.12
N PHE A 6 7.69 -9.99 1.77
CA PHE A 6 9.12 -10.29 1.67
C PHE A 6 9.56 -10.71 0.28
N ARG A 7 8.78 -11.54 -0.42
CA ARG A 7 9.10 -11.88 -1.82
C ARG A 7 9.13 -10.65 -2.72
N ILE A 8 8.22 -9.70 -2.54
CA ILE A 8 8.22 -8.45 -3.31
C ILE A 8 9.45 -7.60 -2.95
N LEU A 9 9.76 -7.47 -1.67
CA LEU A 9 10.92 -6.71 -1.21
C LEU A 9 12.24 -7.30 -1.72
N ASP A 10 12.39 -8.63 -1.74
CA ASP A 10 13.58 -9.28 -2.29
C ASP A 10 13.71 -9.05 -3.81
N LEU A 11 12.60 -9.03 -4.55
CA LEU A 11 12.62 -8.68 -5.98
C LEU A 11 12.97 -7.21 -6.20
N ILE A 12 12.54 -6.31 -5.31
CA ILE A 12 12.97 -4.91 -5.31
C ILE A 12 14.47 -4.82 -5.02
N CYS A 13 14.99 -5.60 -4.07
CA CYS A 13 16.42 -5.68 -3.79
C CYS A 13 17.22 -6.07 -5.04
N GLU A 14 16.78 -7.11 -5.75
CA GLU A 14 17.38 -7.56 -6.99
C GLU A 14 17.41 -6.45 -8.05
N GLY A 15 16.28 -5.76 -8.27
CA GLY A 15 16.19 -4.66 -9.22
C GLY A 15 17.04 -3.43 -8.86
N LEU A 16 17.31 -3.22 -7.58
CA LEU A 16 18.18 -2.16 -7.06
C LEU A 16 19.67 -2.59 -6.96
N GLY A 17 19.99 -3.87 -7.16
CA GLY A 17 21.34 -4.40 -7.01
C GLY A 17 21.85 -4.46 -5.57
N VAL A 18 20.95 -4.54 -4.58
CA VAL A 18 21.29 -4.73 -3.16
C VAL A 18 21.06 -6.17 -2.72
N GLU A 19 21.65 -6.57 -1.60
CA GLU A 19 21.53 -7.93 -1.08
C GLU A 19 20.07 -8.29 -0.74
N ALA A 20 19.68 -9.54 -1.01
CA ALA A 20 18.38 -10.06 -0.59
C ALA A 20 18.24 -9.95 0.94
N GLY A 21 17.04 -9.63 1.42
CA GLY A 21 16.81 -9.38 2.84
C GLY A 21 17.29 -8.02 3.36
N TYR A 22 17.78 -7.10 2.51
CA TYR A 22 18.15 -5.73 2.92
C TYR A 22 17.05 -5.02 3.74
N PHE A 23 15.77 -5.26 3.41
CA PHE A 23 14.63 -4.68 4.12
C PHE A 23 14.05 -5.56 5.24
N ALA A 24 14.61 -6.74 5.51
CA ALA A 24 13.98 -7.78 6.33
C ALA A 24 14.04 -7.55 7.86
N ASP A 25 14.74 -6.51 8.30
CA ASP A 25 14.95 -6.20 9.72
C ASP A 25 13.98 -5.10 10.23
N GLU A 26 14.46 -4.10 10.99
CA GLU A 26 13.61 -3.08 11.62
C GLU A 26 12.67 -2.35 10.64
N LEU A 27 13.05 -2.24 9.36
CA LEU A 27 12.24 -1.60 8.30
C LEU A 27 10.94 -2.35 7.96
N SER A 28 10.85 -3.65 8.23
CA SER A 28 9.67 -4.48 7.94
C SER A 28 9.13 -5.23 9.16
N LYS A 29 9.60 -4.84 10.34
CA LYS A 29 9.25 -5.48 11.62
C LYS A 29 7.79 -5.29 12.00
N ILE A 30 7.21 -4.12 11.68
CA ILE A 30 5.83 -3.80 12.00
C ILE A 30 4.94 -4.09 10.79
N GLN A 31 3.89 -4.87 11.03
CA GLN A 31 2.83 -5.11 10.04
C GLN A 31 1.50 -4.63 10.61
N GLY A 32 0.94 -3.60 9.98
CA GLY A 32 -0.41 -3.12 10.26
C GLY A 32 -1.45 -3.73 9.31
N LEU A 33 -2.70 -3.75 9.76
CA LEU A 33 -3.87 -4.05 8.93
C LEU A 33 -4.89 -2.93 9.10
N ALA A 34 -5.27 -2.30 8.00
CA ALA A 34 -6.38 -1.36 7.94
C ALA A 34 -7.53 -2.00 7.15
N ALA A 35 -8.69 -2.15 7.79
CA ALA A 35 -9.91 -2.59 7.15
C ALA A 35 -10.82 -1.37 6.94
N ASN A 36 -10.81 -0.84 5.72
CA ASN A 36 -11.54 0.38 5.40
C ASN A 36 -12.96 0.06 4.93
N HIS A 37 -13.96 0.72 5.51
CA HIS A 37 -15.36 0.62 5.08
C HIS A 37 -15.85 1.99 4.60
N TYR A 38 -16.21 2.07 3.32
CA TYR A 38 -16.74 3.28 2.70
C TYR A 38 -18.21 3.03 2.30
N PRO A 39 -19.20 3.51 3.07
CA PRO A 39 -20.60 3.35 2.74
C PRO A 39 -20.98 4.07 1.42
N SER A 40 -22.05 3.61 0.77
CA SER A 40 -22.63 4.30 -0.38
C SER A 40 -22.98 5.75 -0.02
N CYS A 41 -22.57 6.69 -0.89
CA CYS A 41 -22.79 8.12 -0.68
C CYS A 41 -23.84 8.66 -1.68
N PRO A 42 -24.85 9.43 -1.25
CA PRO A 42 -25.84 10.02 -2.15
C PRO A 42 -25.26 11.14 -3.02
N ASN A 43 -24.22 11.84 -2.56
CA ASN A 43 -23.56 12.94 -3.28
C ASN A 43 -22.03 12.70 -3.35
N PRO A 44 -21.57 11.67 -4.07
CA PRO A 44 -20.17 11.25 -4.05
C PRO A 44 -19.20 12.28 -4.65
N SER A 45 -19.68 13.23 -5.45
CA SER A 45 -18.86 14.32 -6.02
C SER A 45 -18.48 15.40 -5.00
N LEU A 46 -19.08 15.42 -3.81
CA LEU A 46 -18.85 16.44 -2.78
C LEU A 46 -17.96 15.96 -1.63
N VAL A 47 -17.59 14.68 -1.61
CA VAL A 47 -16.84 14.06 -0.51
C VAL A 47 -15.75 13.13 -1.03
N LEU A 48 -14.77 12.86 -0.18
CA LEU A 48 -13.75 11.84 -0.41
C LEU A 48 -13.90 10.74 0.65
N GLY A 49 -13.85 9.48 0.24
CA GLY A 49 -13.80 8.36 1.19
C GLY A 49 -12.52 8.39 2.03
N LEU A 50 -11.39 8.62 1.36
CA LEU A 50 -10.09 8.87 1.99
C LEU A 50 -9.40 9.99 1.20
N GLY A 51 -8.84 10.97 1.90
CA GLY A 51 -8.11 12.06 1.26
C GLY A 51 -6.83 11.57 0.58
N GLY A 52 -6.37 12.32 -0.42
CA GLY A 52 -5.10 12.04 -1.09
C GLY A 52 -3.93 12.11 -0.11
N HIS A 53 -3.08 11.08 -0.12
CA HIS A 53 -1.91 10.95 0.72
C HIS A 53 -0.89 10.00 0.09
N CYS A 54 0.32 9.98 0.64
CA CYS A 54 1.29 8.91 0.43
C CYS A 54 1.34 8.05 1.69
N ASP A 55 1.40 6.73 1.52
CA ASP A 55 1.57 5.84 2.66
C ASP A 55 2.93 6.08 3.33
N PRO A 56 3.00 6.18 4.66
CA PRO A 56 4.26 6.32 5.39
C PRO A 56 4.99 4.97 5.54
N ASN A 57 4.39 3.87 5.07
CA ASN A 57 4.90 2.51 5.26
C ASN A 57 5.87 2.11 4.14
N LEU A 58 6.78 1.18 4.43
CA LEU A 58 7.72 0.63 3.45
C LEU A 58 7.02 -0.01 2.24
N LEU A 59 5.96 -0.79 2.50
CA LEU A 59 5.18 -1.48 1.47
C LEU A 59 3.73 -1.63 1.94
N ALA A 60 2.79 -1.17 1.13
CA ALA A 60 1.37 -1.44 1.30
C ALA A 60 0.89 -2.47 0.26
N ILE A 61 0.07 -3.43 0.70
CA ILE A 61 -0.62 -4.36 -0.19
C ILE A 61 -2.11 -4.21 0.06
N LEU A 62 -2.83 -3.73 -0.94
CA LEU A 62 -4.26 -3.48 -0.88
C LEU A 62 -5.03 -4.61 -1.59
N GLN A 63 -6.10 -5.09 -0.96
CA GLN A 63 -7.09 -5.97 -1.58
C GLN A 63 -8.40 -5.18 -1.73
N GLN A 64 -9.00 -5.21 -2.93
CA GLN A 64 -10.26 -4.53 -3.22
C GLN A 64 -11.13 -5.37 -4.15
N GLU A 65 -12.44 -5.24 -4.01
CA GLU A 65 -13.45 -5.85 -4.89
C GLU A 65 -14.34 -4.80 -5.58
N VAL A 66 -14.33 -3.55 -5.09
CA VAL A 66 -15.08 -2.42 -5.63
C VAL A 66 -14.11 -1.30 -5.99
N TYR A 67 -14.36 -0.62 -7.12
CA TYR A 67 -13.53 0.50 -7.58
C TYR A 67 -13.65 1.73 -6.68
N GLY A 68 -12.54 2.46 -6.49
CA GLY A 68 -12.51 3.70 -5.71
C GLY A 68 -11.10 4.25 -5.46
N LEU A 69 -10.07 3.40 -5.48
CA LEU A 69 -8.68 3.85 -5.42
C LEU A 69 -8.32 4.72 -6.63
N GLN A 70 -7.71 5.87 -6.36
CA GLN A 70 -7.18 6.79 -7.37
C GLN A 70 -5.73 7.11 -7.06
N ILE A 71 -4.91 7.26 -8.10
CA ILE A 71 -3.49 7.61 -8.00
C ILE A 71 -3.30 8.94 -8.69
N PHE A 72 -2.69 9.91 -7.99
CA PHE A 72 -2.30 11.17 -8.58
C PHE A 72 -0.97 11.01 -9.35
N LYS A 73 -1.00 11.24 -10.67
CA LYS A 73 0.16 11.09 -11.54
C LYS A 73 0.10 12.14 -12.66
N ASP A 74 1.18 12.90 -12.83
CA ASP A 74 1.39 13.86 -13.93
C ASP A 74 0.36 15.01 -14.05
N GLY A 75 -0.44 15.27 -13.01
CA GLY A 75 -1.46 16.33 -13.00
C GLY A 75 -2.75 15.95 -13.72
#